data_AF-A0A7G3FID9-F1
#
_entry.id   AF-A0A7G3FID9-F1
#
_cell.length_a   1.000
_cell.length_b   1.000
_cell.length_c   1.000
_cell.angle_alpha   90.00
_cell.angle_beta   90.00
_cell.angle_gamma   90.00
#
_symmetry.space_group_name_H-M   'P 1'
#
loop_
_entity.id
_entity.type
_entity.pdbx_description
1 polymer ?
#
loop_
_entity_poly.entity_id
_entity_poly.type
_entity_poly.pdbx_seq_one_letter_code
_entity_poly.pdbx_strand_id
1 'polypeptide(L)'
;MKTTTFKTSLIALALLLSANWVKAQQVEIATGYAVDSWGRSTQDLSKLPKMEKDIVILQNVLSDLFGNEDRYFSSRNAKGMYVPGGGVIFSMSSNSLYGNILIEYADVLDEIDGDGTKQDESSPEETNRKMEETIREKSKEFLTNYGSLLTELKSGEKLMLNIDYTARQKREESRSSSRARFVSSSRNMKKRMQSSISYKALNDFSIGKINLQQAMAAVETKIVEDADKEMTDAKILAGILDDLMQTSMDGKFRRRSKTNWTYFDGFGLMFNIQMSTSSSTSEMIIYSQSARTITRTEDSEVEKEREELMKELEEAYPDFEDMLKENIVQYGRTLRSLGAGESVIVNVDFGSGVRDSKMPRSIRMVVPKSSIDAYAKGQKSLEQVKKEIDIKKLQGSAGSSSTFIYNGSSNFFPAVYETVPEPPAAPVIKGTSRSRSRSNR
;
A
#
# COMPACT_ATOMS: atom_id res chain seq x y z
N MET A 1 -46.43 -12.79 43.82
CA MET A 1 -46.06 -13.97 42.99
C MET A 1 -45.51 -13.46 41.67
N LYS A 2 -44.26 -13.81 41.36
CA LYS A 2 -43.42 -13.21 40.33
C LYS A 2 -43.09 -14.24 39.24
N THR A 3 -43.06 -13.72 38.01
CA THR A 3 -42.15 -14.04 36.89
C THR A 3 -42.19 -15.42 36.24
N THR A 4 -42.71 -15.46 35.01
CA THR A 4 -42.25 -16.35 33.93
C THR A 4 -42.83 -15.91 32.58
N THR A 5 -42.18 -14.99 31.85
CA THR A 5 -42.51 -14.72 30.42
C THR A 5 -41.44 -13.95 29.64
N PHE A 6 -40.14 -14.06 29.98
CA PHE A 6 -39.08 -13.28 29.32
C PHE A 6 -37.95 -14.09 28.68
N LYS A 7 -38.13 -15.40 28.44
CA LYS A 7 -37.05 -16.28 27.92
C LYS A 7 -37.22 -16.74 26.47
N THR A 8 -38.32 -16.45 25.80
CA THR A 8 -38.57 -16.94 24.42
C THR A 8 -38.24 -15.93 23.32
N SER A 9 -38.10 -14.63 23.60
CA SER A 9 -37.76 -13.62 22.59
C SER A 9 -36.27 -13.54 22.24
N LEU A 10 -35.39 -14.01 23.13
CA LEU A 10 -33.93 -13.94 22.94
C LEU A 10 -33.37 -15.07 22.05
N ILE A 11 -34.11 -16.16 21.87
CA ILE A 11 -33.71 -17.30 21.04
C ILE A 11 -33.99 -17.03 19.55
N ALA A 12 -35.02 -16.24 19.22
CA ALA A 12 -35.35 -15.87 17.84
C ALA A 12 -34.34 -14.89 17.21
N LEU A 13 -33.74 -14.00 18.02
CA LEU A 13 -32.73 -13.04 17.53
C LEU A 13 -31.35 -13.71 17.28
N ALA A 14 -31.03 -14.77 18.04
CA ALA A 14 -29.80 -15.54 17.84
C ALA A 14 -29.85 -16.42 16.57
N LEU A 15 -31.05 -16.88 16.17
CA LEU A 15 -31.21 -17.69 14.95
C LEU A 15 -31.12 -16.85 13.66
N LEU A 16 -31.57 -15.59 13.68
CA LEU A 16 -31.45 -14.69 12.51
C LEU A 16 -30.01 -14.21 12.25
N LEU A 17 -29.16 -14.16 13.28
CA LEU A 17 -27.73 -13.84 13.12
C LEU A 17 -26.88 -15.05 12.69
N SER A 18 -27.40 -16.28 12.84
CA SER A 18 -26.71 -17.52 12.43
C SER A 18 -26.93 -17.89 10.95
N ALA A 19 -27.88 -17.26 10.26
CA ALA A 19 -28.21 -17.60 8.86
C ALA A 19 -27.21 -17.04 7.82
N ASN A 20 -26.35 -16.09 8.20
CA ASN A 20 -25.32 -15.54 7.30
C ASN A 20 -23.94 -16.22 7.43
N TRP A 21 -23.80 -17.24 8.29
CA TRP A 21 -22.50 -17.88 8.57
C TRP A 21 -22.16 -19.10 7.67
N VAL A 22 -23.02 -19.48 6.71
CA VAL A 22 -22.85 -20.75 5.95
C VAL A 22 -22.42 -20.54 4.48
N LYS A 23 -21.91 -19.36 4.08
CA LYS A 23 -21.34 -19.17 2.72
C LYS A 23 -19.81 -19.01 2.64
N ALA A 24 -19.07 -19.22 3.73
CA ALA A 24 -17.61 -19.00 3.75
C ALA A 24 -16.74 -20.27 3.59
N GLN A 25 -17.31 -21.46 3.35
CA GLN A 25 -16.52 -22.69 3.23
C GLN A 25 -16.88 -23.48 1.97
N GLN A 26 -16.42 -22.96 0.83
CA GLN A 26 -16.04 -23.75 -0.34
C GLN A 26 -15.12 -22.86 -1.20
N VAL A 27 -13.92 -22.59 -0.67
CA VAL A 27 -12.80 -22.19 -1.53
C VAL A 27 -12.35 -23.49 -2.19
N GLU A 28 -12.79 -23.72 -3.43
CA GLU A 28 -12.12 -24.69 -4.30
C GLU A 28 -10.65 -24.28 -4.38
N ILE A 29 -9.78 -25.08 -3.77
CA ILE A 29 -8.34 -24.98 -3.97
C ILE A 29 -8.09 -25.52 -5.38
N ALA A 30 -8.32 -24.66 -6.37
CA ALA A 30 -7.92 -24.90 -7.75
C ALA A 30 -6.39 -24.87 -7.82
N THR A 31 -5.77 -26.05 -7.79
CA THR A 31 -4.38 -26.21 -8.22
C THR A 31 -4.34 -26.09 -9.74
N GLY A 32 -4.17 -24.86 -10.22
CA GLY A 32 -3.97 -24.54 -11.63
C GLY A 32 -3.59 -23.07 -11.74
N TYR A 33 -2.50 -22.77 -12.45
CA TYR A 33 -2.07 -21.41 -12.73
C TYR A 33 -3.15 -20.68 -13.53
N ALA A 34 -4.03 -19.95 -12.84
CA ALA A 34 -4.94 -19.02 -13.47
C ALA A 34 -4.15 -17.74 -13.76
N VAL A 35 -3.64 -17.60 -14.98
CA VAL A 35 -3.25 -16.28 -15.49
C VAL A 35 -4.57 -15.56 -15.75
N ASP A 36 -4.83 -14.43 -15.09
CA ASP A 36 -6.01 -13.64 -15.45
C ASP A 36 -5.88 -13.16 -16.91
N SER A 37 -6.98 -12.71 -17.54
CA SER A 37 -6.96 -12.20 -18.93
C SER A 37 -6.01 -11.00 -19.16
N TRP A 38 -5.27 -10.55 -18.14
CA TRP A 38 -4.30 -9.45 -18.17
C TRP A 38 -2.85 -9.92 -18.00
N GLY A 39 -2.57 -11.23 -18.01
CA GLY A 39 -1.20 -11.74 -17.92
C GLY A 39 -0.61 -11.63 -16.51
N ARG A 40 -1.43 -11.45 -15.47
CA ARG A 40 -0.93 -11.37 -14.10
C ARG A 40 -0.66 -12.78 -13.60
N SER A 41 0.57 -13.02 -13.16
CA SER A 41 0.91 -14.24 -12.44
C SER A 41 0.12 -14.25 -11.13
N THR A 42 -0.77 -15.23 -10.97
CA THR A 42 -1.37 -15.51 -9.67
C THR A 42 -0.25 -16.00 -8.76
N GLN A 43 0.00 -15.25 -7.71
CA GLN A 43 1.01 -15.62 -6.73
C GLN A 43 0.59 -16.94 -6.07
N ASP A 44 1.45 -17.95 -6.18
CA ASP A 44 1.23 -19.24 -5.54
C ASP A 44 1.42 -19.09 -4.02
N LEU A 45 0.30 -18.89 -3.33
CA LEU A 45 0.24 -18.71 -1.88
C LEU A 45 0.80 -19.92 -1.10
N SER A 46 0.91 -21.10 -1.72
CA SER A 46 1.43 -22.29 -1.05
C SER A 46 2.94 -22.22 -0.80
N LYS A 47 3.66 -21.36 -1.54
CA LYS A 47 5.11 -21.21 -1.45
C LYS A 47 5.54 -20.13 -0.45
N LEU A 48 4.59 -19.34 0.05
CA LEU A 48 4.88 -18.27 0.99
C LEU A 48 5.02 -18.79 2.41
N PRO A 49 5.88 -18.16 3.23
CA PRO A 49 5.83 -18.31 4.68
C PRO A 49 4.41 -18.04 5.18
N LYS A 50 3.99 -18.77 6.22
CA LYS A 50 2.61 -18.72 6.72
C LYS A 50 2.15 -17.31 7.07
N MET A 51 2.93 -16.54 7.84
CA MET A 51 2.63 -15.12 8.11
C MET A 51 2.37 -14.30 6.84
N GLU A 52 3.17 -14.48 5.79
CA GLU A 52 3.03 -13.71 4.56
C GLU A 52 1.79 -14.13 3.79
N LYS A 53 1.51 -15.44 3.72
CA LYS A 53 0.28 -15.99 3.17
C LYS A 53 -0.94 -15.40 3.87
N ASP A 54 -0.95 -15.39 5.20
CA ASP A 54 -2.07 -14.87 5.99
C ASP A 54 -2.25 -13.36 5.76
N ILE A 55 -1.15 -12.60 5.65
CA ILE A 55 -1.19 -11.18 5.27
C ILE A 55 -1.81 -10.99 3.88
N VAL A 56 -1.45 -11.81 2.88
CA VAL A 56 -2.02 -11.70 1.52
C VAL A 56 -3.53 -11.99 1.54
N ILE A 57 -3.96 -13.02 2.27
CA ILE A 57 -5.39 -13.34 2.43
C ILE A 57 -6.12 -12.16 3.04
N LEU A 58 -5.57 -11.57 4.11
CA LEU A 58 -6.18 -10.42 4.78
C LEU A 58 -6.20 -9.15 3.93
N GLN A 59 -5.23 -8.95 3.04
CA GLN A 59 -5.29 -7.86 2.07
C GLN A 59 -6.51 -8.00 1.15
N ASN A 60 -6.81 -9.21 0.68
CA ASN A 60 -7.97 -9.46 -0.17
C ASN A 60 -9.28 -9.24 0.60
N VAL A 61 -9.38 -9.77 1.82
CA VAL A 61 -10.54 -9.52 2.71
C VAL A 61 -10.75 -8.04 2.94
N LEU A 62 -9.67 -7.30 3.25
CA LEU A 62 -9.72 -5.86 3.47
C LEU A 62 -10.18 -5.11 2.21
N SER A 63 -9.67 -5.50 1.05
CA SER A 63 -10.07 -4.99 -0.25
C SER A 63 -11.55 -5.22 -0.56
N ASP A 64 -12.08 -6.40 -0.22
CA ASP A 64 -13.49 -6.74 -0.45
C ASP A 64 -14.42 -5.99 0.52
N LEU A 65 -14.03 -5.91 1.80
CA LEU A 65 -14.78 -5.21 2.84
C LEU A 65 -14.99 -3.72 2.51
N PHE A 66 -13.96 -3.08 1.95
CA PHE A 66 -14.03 -1.68 1.54
C PHE A 66 -14.50 -1.50 0.09
N GLY A 67 -14.42 -2.53 -0.76
CA GLY A 67 -14.70 -2.43 -2.20
C GLY A 67 -16.15 -2.68 -2.62
N ASN A 68 -16.93 -3.46 -1.86
CA ASN A 68 -18.22 -3.96 -2.34
C ASN A 68 -19.40 -2.97 -2.20
N GLU A 69 -19.27 -1.90 -1.42
CA GLU A 69 -20.39 -0.98 -1.15
C GLU A 69 -20.00 0.51 -1.13
N ASP A 70 -18.72 0.84 -0.92
CA ASP A 70 -18.29 2.22 -0.74
C ASP A 70 -17.63 2.78 -2.00
N ARG A 71 -18.26 3.80 -2.59
CA ARG A 71 -17.69 4.58 -3.70
C ARG A 71 -16.37 5.28 -3.33
N TYR A 72 -16.04 5.34 -2.04
CA TYR A 72 -14.85 6.01 -1.52
C TYR A 72 -13.54 5.21 -1.67
N PHE A 73 -13.61 3.88 -1.81
CA PHE A 73 -12.42 3.02 -1.77
C PHE A 73 -12.24 2.23 -3.06
N SER A 74 -10.98 1.99 -3.44
CA SER A 74 -10.67 1.00 -4.46
C SER A 74 -10.44 -0.34 -3.80
N SER A 75 -11.00 -1.40 -4.38
CA SER A 75 -10.72 -2.79 -4.03
C SER A 75 -9.27 -3.25 -4.26
N ARG A 76 -8.34 -2.38 -4.69
CA ARG A 76 -6.96 -2.79 -5.09
C ARG A 76 -5.83 -2.20 -4.25
N ASN A 77 -6.15 -1.43 -3.20
CA ASN A 77 -5.14 -0.62 -2.51
C ASN A 77 -4.68 -1.16 -1.15
N ALA A 78 -5.23 -2.28 -0.68
CA ALA A 78 -4.78 -2.89 0.57
C ALA A 78 -3.36 -3.44 0.45
N LYS A 79 -2.50 -3.05 1.40
CA LYS A 79 -1.13 -3.53 1.56
C LYS A 79 -0.90 -3.88 3.01
N GLY A 80 -0.10 -4.90 3.25
CA GLY A 80 0.18 -5.42 4.57
C GLY A 80 1.64 -5.80 4.71
N MET A 81 2.20 -5.62 5.90
CA MET A 81 3.55 -6.08 6.23
C MET A 81 3.67 -6.50 7.69
N TYR A 82 4.52 -7.48 7.95
CA TYR A 82 4.98 -7.83 9.29
C TYR A 82 6.23 -7.03 9.65
N VAL A 83 6.24 -6.42 10.83
CA VAL A 83 7.37 -5.75 11.47
C VAL A 83 7.75 -6.57 12.71
N PRO A 84 8.92 -7.23 12.74
CA PRO A 84 9.34 -8.03 13.89
C PRO A 84 9.26 -7.25 15.21
N GLY A 85 8.53 -7.77 16.19
CA GLY A 85 8.34 -7.13 17.51
C GLY A 85 7.25 -6.06 17.57
N GLY A 86 6.85 -5.48 16.43
CA GLY A 86 5.71 -4.55 16.34
C GLY A 86 4.39 -5.25 16.00
N GLY A 87 4.44 -6.27 15.13
CA GLY A 87 3.29 -7.02 14.64
C GLY A 87 2.98 -6.76 13.17
N VAL A 88 1.72 -6.64 12.79
CA VAL A 88 1.32 -6.45 11.37
C VAL A 88 0.69 -5.08 11.15
N ILE A 89 1.12 -4.41 10.08
CA ILE A 89 0.55 -3.15 9.60
C ILE A 89 -0.15 -3.42 8.28
N PHE A 90 -1.43 -3.07 8.22
CA PHE A 90 -2.18 -2.90 6.99
C PHE A 90 -2.33 -1.41 6.68
N SER A 91 -2.34 -1.10 5.39
CA SER A 91 -2.39 0.25 4.87
C SER A 91 -3.23 0.26 3.59
N MET A 92 -4.14 1.22 3.48
CA MET A 92 -4.91 1.49 2.27
C MET A 92 -5.10 2.99 2.06
N SER A 93 -5.30 3.39 0.81
CA SER A 93 -5.75 4.74 0.47
C SER A 93 -7.19 4.70 -0.03
N SER A 94 -8.01 5.62 0.47
CA SER A 94 -9.26 5.97 -0.19
C SER A 94 -8.95 6.53 -1.58
N ASN A 95 -9.80 6.21 -2.54
CA ASN A 95 -9.67 6.79 -3.87
C ASN A 95 -10.02 8.28 -3.78
N SER A 96 -9.05 9.15 -4.03
CA SER A 96 -9.33 10.56 -4.28
C SER A 96 -9.89 10.71 -5.71
N LEU A 97 -11.08 10.15 -5.99
CA LEU A 97 -11.78 10.38 -7.27
C LEU A 97 -12.04 11.87 -7.50
N TYR A 98 -11.99 12.70 -6.44
CA TYR A 98 -12.11 14.15 -6.50
C TYR A 98 -10.87 14.89 -7.06
N GLY A 99 -9.83 14.16 -7.52
CA GLY A 99 -8.56 14.74 -7.96
C GLY A 99 -8.33 14.86 -9.47
N ASN A 100 -9.13 14.19 -10.30
CA ASN A 100 -8.88 14.14 -11.75
C ASN A 100 -10.09 14.68 -12.51
N ILE A 101 -9.99 15.94 -12.96
CA ILE A 101 -10.86 16.57 -13.97
C ILE A 101 -12.33 16.15 -13.84
N LEU A 102 -13.00 16.63 -12.80
CA LEU A 102 -14.46 16.70 -12.82
C LEU A 102 -14.82 17.77 -13.86
N ILE A 103 -15.03 17.35 -15.10
CA ILE A 103 -15.92 18.09 -16.00
C ILE A 103 -17.26 18.13 -15.25
N GLU A 104 -17.82 19.33 -15.14
CA GLU A 104 -18.99 19.81 -14.36
C GLU A 104 -20.31 19.01 -14.52
N TYR A 105 -20.28 17.78 -15.04
CA TYR A 105 -21.42 16.89 -15.11
C TYR A 105 -21.61 15.99 -13.88
N ALA A 106 -20.58 15.75 -13.06
CA ALA A 106 -20.70 14.76 -11.96
C ALA A 106 -21.18 15.35 -10.61
N ASP A 107 -20.95 16.64 -10.33
CA ASP A 107 -21.59 17.31 -9.18
C ASP A 107 -23.03 17.76 -9.49
N VAL A 108 -23.49 17.62 -10.74
CA VAL A 108 -24.90 17.76 -11.14
C VAL A 108 -25.59 16.39 -11.26
N LEU A 109 -24.85 15.29 -11.04
CA LEU A 109 -25.48 14.05 -10.60
C LEU A 109 -25.66 14.11 -9.09
N ASP A 110 -26.39 15.15 -8.65
CA ASP A 110 -27.47 14.94 -7.70
C ASP A 110 -28.10 13.58 -8.04
N GLU A 111 -28.34 12.80 -7.02
CA GLU A 111 -29.18 11.63 -7.08
C GLU A 111 -30.55 12.11 -7.59
N ILE A 112 -30.71 12.17 -8.92
CA ILE A 112 -31.99 12.34 -9.59
C ILE A 112 -32.70 11.01 -9.30
N ASP A 113 -33.26 10.91 -8.10
CA ASP A 113 -34.44 10.08 -7.93
C ASP A 113 -35.40 10.49 -9.04
N GLY A 114 -36.09 9.51 -9.64
CA GLY A 114 -36.95 9.71 -10.81
C GLY A 114 -38.09 10.72 -10.65
N ASP A 115 -38.16 11.42 -9.51
CA ASP A 115 -39.09 12.48 -9.13
C ASP A 115 -38.49 13.91 -9.24
N GLY A 116 -37.18 14.07 -9.51
CA GLY A 116 -36.58 15.39 -9.76
C GLY A 116 -36.54 16.34 -8.56
N THR A 117 -36.73 15.84 -7.34
CA THR A 117 -36.54 16.60 -6.11
C THR A 117 -35.05 16.68 -5.78
N LYS A 118 -34.51 17.92 -5.72
CA LYS A 118 -33.13 18.16 -5.28
C LYS A 118 -33.01 17.74 -3.82
N GLN A 119 -32.23 16.70 -3.53
CA GLN A 119 -31.79 16.46 -2.15
C GLN A 119 -30.96 17.66 -1.70
N ASP A 120 -31.18 18.11 -0.46
CA ASP A 120 -30.30 19.10 0.17
C ASP A 120 -28.87 18.57 0.13
N GLU A 121 -27.96 19.31 -0.51
CA GLU A 121 -26.52 19.00 -0.54
C GLU A 121 -26.04 18.78 0.90
N SER A 122 -25.71 17.54 1.26
CA SER A 122 -25.16 17.23 2.58
C SER A 122 -23.92 18.07 2.82
N SER A 123 -23.84 18.74 3.97
CA SER A 123 -22.70 19.59 4.30
C SER A 123 -21.37 18.82 4.19
N PRO A 124 -20.25 19.46 3.77
CA PRO A 124 -18.93 18.81 3.75
C PRO A 124 -18.57 18.17 5.09
N GLU A 125 -18.97 18.80 6.19
CA GLU A 125 -18.76 18.31 7.56
C GLU A 125 -19.51 17.00 7.81
N GLU A 126 -20.78 16.91 7.39
CA GLU A 126 -21.59 15.69 7.52
C GLU A 126 -21.05 14.56 6.63
N THR A 127 -20.67 14.87 5.38
CA THR A 127 -20.05 13.89 4.48
C THR A 127 -18.75 13.33 5.09
N ASN A 128 -17.89 14.21 5.62
CA ASN A 128 -16.65 13.79 6.25
C ASN A 128 -16.90 12.93 7.49
N ARG A 129 -17.86 13.32 8.34
CA ARG A 129 -18.23 12.55 9.52
C ARG A 129 -18.72 11.16 9.16
N LYS A 130 -19.61 11.03 8.17
CA LYS A 130 -20.13 9.74 7.69
C LYS A 130 -19.01 8.86 7.14
N MET A 131 -18.09 9.44 6.36
CA MET A 131 -16.91 8.72 5.86
C MET A 131 -16.01 8.25 7.01
N GLU A 132 -15.71 9.11 7.98
CA GLU A 132 -14.89 8.75 9.15
C GLU A 132 -15.54 7.66 10.00
N GLU A 133 -16.85 7.71 10.20
CA GLU A 133 -17.61 6.67 10.90
C GLU A 133 -17.57 5.34 10.15
N THR A 134 -17.79 5.35 8.83
CA THR A 134 -17.70 4.16 7.97
C THR A 134 -16.31 3.53 8.04
N ILE A 135 -15.24 4.34 7.91
CA ILE A 135 -13.86 3.87 8.03
C ILE A 135 -13.64 3.22 9.41
N ARG A 136 -14.12 3.86 10.48
CA ARG A 136 -13.94 3.38 11.85
C ARG A 136 -14.65 2.06 12.09
N GLU A 137 -15.90 1.94 11.65
CA GLU A 137 -16.69 0.71 11.81
C GLU A 137 -16.09 -0.45 11.04
N LYS A 138 -15.77 -0.25 9.75
CA LYS A 138 -15.12 -1.28 8.93
C LYS A 138 -13.73 -1.64 9.43
N SER A 139 -12.99 -0.68 9.99
CA SER A 139 -11.70 -0.96 10.63
C SER A 139 -11.87 -1.85 11.87
N LYS A 140 -12.86 -1.56 12.71
CA LYS A 140 -13.17 -2.41 13.88
C LYS A 140 -13.59 -3.81 13.47
N GLU A 141 -14.47 -3.91 12.48
CA GLU A 141 -14.91 -5.18 11.92
C GLU A 141 -13.73 -5.99 11.37
N PHE A 142 -12.90 -5.36 10.51
CA PHE A 142 -11.73 -5.99 9.93
C PHE A 142 -10.78 -6.54 11.01
N LEU A 143 -10.38 -5.68 11.93
CA LEU A 143 -9.39 -6.00 12.95
C LEU A 143 -9.88 -7.11 13.88
N THR A 144 -11.15 -7.07 14.31
CA THR A 144 -11.68 -8.04 15.28
C THR A 144 -12.05 -9.39 14.66
N ASN A 145 -12.69 -9.39 13.49
CA ASN A 145 -13.21 -10.61 12.89
C ASN A 145 -12.14 -11.39 12.11
N TYR A 146 -11.15 -10.69 11.55
CA TYR A 146 -10.15 -11.32 10.68
C TYR A 146 -8.73 -11.25 11.25
N GLY A 147 -8.46 -10.37 12.22
CA GLY A 147 -7.13 -10.24 12.81
C GLY A 147 -6.62 -11.51 13.50
N SER A 148 -7.51 -12.38 13.98
CA SER A 148 -7.17 -13.66 14.61
C SER A 148 -6.57 -14.68 13.63
N LEU A 149 -6.71 -14.48 12.31
CA LEU A 149 -6.07 -15.32 11.30
C LEU A 149 -4.54 -15.23 11.34
N LEU A 150 -3.99 -14.14 11.87
CA LEU A 150 -2.54 -13.94 12.05
C LEU A 150 -2.02 -14.71 13.28
N THR A 151 -2.08 -16.03 13.21
CA THR A 151 -1.75 -16.94 14.31
C THR A 151 -0.27 -16.94 14.70
N GLU A 152 0.61 -16.40 13.87
CA GLU A 152 2.05 -16.29 14.13
C GLU A 152 2.46 -15.00 14.86
N LEU A 153 1.49 -14.12 15.16
CA LEU A 153 1.75 -12.93 15.98
C LEU A 153 2.15 -13.31 17.41
N LYS A 154 3.18 -12.64 17.93
CA LYS A 154 3.72 -12.89 19.27
C LYS A 154 2.95 -12.12 20.34
N SER A 155 3.05 -12.60 21.58
CA SER A 155 2.57 -11.86 22.75
C SER A 155 3.32 -10.52 22.86
N GLY A 156 2.58 -9.41 22.82
CA GLY A 156 3.13 -8.05 22.85
C GLY A 156 3.05 -7.34 21.49
N GLU A 157 2.87 -8.09 20.40
CA GLU A 157 2.64 -7.51 19.08
C GLU A 157 1.19 -7.03 18.91
N LYS A 158 0.97 -6.15 17.94
CA LYS A 158 -0.37 -5.63 17.61
C LYS A 158 -0.65 -5.69 16.11
N LEU A 159 -1.93 -5.57 15.79
CA LEU A 159 -2.41 -5.43 14.43
C LEU A 159 -2.88 -3.98 14.23
N MET A 160 -2.41 -3.32 13.18
CA MET A 160 -2.75 -1.95 12.84
C MET A 160 -3.31 -1.86 11.42
N LEU A 161 -4.30 -0.99 11.22
CA LEU A 161 -4.85 -0.61 9.94
C LEU A 161 -4.74 0.92 9.77
N ASN A 162 -4.08 1.36 8.71
CA ASN A 162 -3.93 2.76 8.33
C ASN A 162 -4.72 3.06 7.07
N ILE A 163 -5.60 4.04 7.14
CA ILE A 163 -6.44 4.46 6.02
C ILE A 163 -6.18 5.93 5.74
N ASP A 164 -5.49 6.22 4.62
CA ASP A 164 -5.35 7.60 4.14
C ASP A 164 -6.61 7.98 3.39
N TYR A 165 -7.21 9.11 3.74
CA TYR A 165 -8.40 9.64 3.11
C TYR A 165 -8.32 11.15 2.94
N THR A 166 -9.18 11.66 2.07
CA THR A 166 -9.27 13.10 1.79
C THR A 166 -10.55 13.65 2.38
N ALA A 167 -10.44 14.56 3.36
CA ALA A 167 -11.58 15.29 3.88
C ALA A 167 -11.98 16.43 2.93
N ARG A 168 -13.29 16.58 2.68
CA ARG A 168 -13.86 17.71 1.94
C ARG A 168 -13.72 18.98 2.78
N GLN A 169 -13.31 20.08 2.17
CA GLN A 169 -13.35 21.39 2.82
C GLN A 169 -14.55 22.20 2.33
N LYS A 170 -15.11 23.02 3.22
CA LYS A 170 -16.11 24.01 2.83
C LYS A 170 -15.50 24.94 1.79
N ARG A 171 -16.16 25.01 0.63
CA ARG A 171 -15.73 25.88 -0.46
C ARG A 171 -16.02 27.32 -0.05
N GLU A 172 -14.98 28.13 0.07
CA GLU A 172 -15.17 29.58 0.00
C GLU A 172 -15.62 29.90 -1.41
N GLU A 173 -16.77 30.54 -1.57
CA GLU A 173 -17.30 30.99 -2.85
C GLU A 173 -16.33 31.98 -3.51
N SER A 174 -15.38 31.46 -4.26
CA SER A 174 -14.57 32.29 -5.14
C SER A 174 -15.45 32.75 -6.29
N ARG A 175 -15.83 34.03 -6.27
CA ARG A 175 -16.55 34.73 -7.34
C ARG A 175 -15.66 34.85 -8.59
N SER A 176 -15.34 33.73 -9.23
CA SER A 176 -14.72 33.74 -10.56
C SER A 176 -15.81 33.90 -11.62
N SER A 177 -15.74 35.00 -12.37
CA SER A 177 -16.66 35.41 -13.43
C SER A 177 -16.47 34.66 -14.75
N SER A 178 -15.66 33.60 -14.77
CA SER A 178 -15.37 32.81 -15.97
C SER A 178 -16.17 31.51 -15.99
N ARG A 179 -16.77 31.18 -17.15
CA ARG A 179 -17.55 29.95 -17.42
C ARG A 179 -16.72 28.66 -17.42
N ALA A 180 -15.43 28.74 -17.11
CA ALA A 180 -14.54 27.59 -16.97
C ALA A 180 -14.03 27.54 -15.54
N ARG A 181 -14.69 26.74 -14.70
CA ARG A 181 -14.27 26.52 -13.31
C ARG A 181 -13.31 25.34 -13.25
N PHE A 182 -12.02 25.64 -13.29
CA PHE A 182 -11.01 24.63 -12.96
C PHE A 182 -11.10 24.33 -11.46
N VAL A 183 -11.65 23.17 -11.10
CA VAL A 183 -11.60 22.65 -9.74
C VAL A 183 -10.19 22.14 -9.49
N SER A 184 -9.29 23.01 -9.03
CA SER A 184 -7.99 22.55 -8.56
C SER A 184 -8.20 21.82 -7.22
N SER A 185 -7.78 20.55 -7.13
CA SER A 185 -7.85 19.71 -5.92
C SER A 185 -6.99 20.19 -4.73
N SER A 186 -6.51 21.43 -4.78
CA SER A 186 -5.46 22.01 -3.94
C SER A 186 -5.85 22.28 -2.48
N ARG A 187 -7.11 22.02 -2.08
CA ARG A 187 -7.59 22.25 -0.69
C ARG A 187 -8.12 21.00 0.01
N ASN A 188 -7.75 19.84 -0.48
CA ASN A 188 -8.12 18.59 0.14
C ASN A 188 -7.18 18.32 1.33
N MET A 189 -7.72 18.35 2.56
CA MET A 189 -6.95 17.94 3.75
C MET A 189 -6.82 16.42 3.75
N LYS A 190 -5.60 15.95 3.51
CA LYS A 190 -5.28 14.55 3.69
C LYS A 190 -5.31 14.24 5.18
N LYS A 191 -6.06 13.23 5.55
CA LYS A 191 -6.12 12.71 6.91
C LYS A 191 -5.77 11.22 6.86
N ARG A 192 -5.27 10.70 7.97
CA ARG A 192 -5.02 9.27 8.15
C ARG A 192 -5.76 8.78 9.38
N MET A 193 -6.62 7.79 9.21
CA MET A 193 -7.17 7.05 10.35
C MET A 193 -6.26 5.86 10.66
N GLN A 194 -5.76 5.79 11.89
CA GLN A 194 -5.00 4.65 12.39
C GLN A 194 -5.88 3.92 13.40
N SER A 195 -6.21 2.67 13.11
CA SER A 195 -6.91 1.77 14.03
C SER A 195 -5.99 0.62 14.42
N SER A 196 -5.97 0.23 15.70
CA SER A 196 -5.12 -0.89 16.13
C SER A 196 -5.74 -1.70 17.26
N ILE A 197 -5.36 -2.97 17.34
CA ILE A 197 -5.77 -3.91 18.40
C ILE A 197 -4.58 -4.76 18.82
N SER A 198 -4.41 -4.98 20.12
CA SER A 198 -3.35 -5.84 20.64
C SER A 198 -3.62 -7.32 20.30
N TYR A 199 -2.56 -8.09 20.04
CA TYR A 199 -2.70 -9.53 19.82
C TYR A 199 -3.33 -10.24 21.04
N LYS A 200 -3.06 -9.75 22.25
CA LYS A 200 -3.70 -10.27 23.47
C LYS A 200 -5.23 -10.18 23.40
N ALA A 201 -5.78 -9.03 22.99
CA ALA A 201 -7.23 -8.85 22.88
C ALA A 201 -7.83 -9.75 21.79
N LEU A 202 -7.15 -9.90 20.64
CA LEU A 202 -7.55 -10.83 19.59
C LEU A 202 -7.56 -12.27 20.07
N ASN A 203 -6.52 -12.68 20.80
CA ASN A 203 -6.43 -14.03 21.36
C ASN A 203 -7.52 -14.26 22.42
N ASP A 204 -7.70 -13.34 23.36
CA ASP A 204 -8.76 -13.41 24.37
C ASP A 204 -10.16 -13.48 23.74
N PHE A 205 -10.39 -12.79 22.62
CA PHE A 205 -11.63 -12.92 21.84
C PHE A 205 -11.75 -14.30 21.17
N SER A 206 -10.68 -14.78 20.52
CA SER A 206 -10.68 -16.07 19.81
C SER A 206 -10.95 -17.27 20.71
N ILE A 207 -10.57 -17.19 21.99
CA ILE A 207 -10.81 -18.23 23.00
C ILE A 207 -12.05 -17.96 23.86
N GLY A 208 -12.84 -16.93 23.54
CA GLY A 208 -14.12 -16.62 24.19
C GLY A 208 -14.03 -15.98 25.58
N LYS A 209 -12.87 -15.46 25.99
CA LYS A 209 -12.74 -14.72 27.27
C LYS A 209 -13.39 -13.35 27.22
N ILE A 210 -13.39 -12.71 26.05
CA ILE A 210 -14.13 -11.48 25.79
C ILE A 210 -15.10 -11.71 24.62
N ASN A 211 -16.22 -10.98 24.62
CA ASN A 211 -17.18 -11.03 23.53
C ASN A 211 -16.82 -10.05 22.39
N LEU A 212 -17.55 -10.10 21.28
CA LEU A 212 -17.30 -9.25 20.11
C LEU A 212 -17.36 -7.75 20.44
N GLN A 213 -18.32 -7.33 21.26
CA GLN A 213 -18.47 -5.93 21.65
C GLN A 213 -17.27 -5.42 22.45
N GLN A 214 -16.75 -6.26 23.36
CA GLN A 214 -15.53 -5.96 24.12
C GLN A 214 -14.29 -5.93 23.21
N ALA A 215 -14.19 -6.84 22.24
CA ALA A 215 -13.10 -6.84 21.26
C ALA A 215 -13.13 -5.58 20.37
N MET A 216 -14.31 -5.18 19.87
CA MET A 216 -14.50 -3.95 19.09
C MET A 216 -14.22 -2.69 19.91
N ALA A 217 -14.51 -2.71 21.21
CA ALA A 217 -14.18 -1.63 22.13
C ALA A 217 -12.68 -1.55 22.44
N ALA A 218 -11.95 -2.67 22.33
CA ALA A 218 -10.50 -2.72 22.49
C ALA A 218 -9.73 -2.19 21.27
N VAL A 219 -10.41 -1.89 20.16
CA VAL A 219 -9.79 -1.25 19.00
C VAL A 219 -9.59 0.24 19.27
N GLU A 220 -8.33 0.64 19.39
CA GLU A 220 -7.94 2.04 19.51
C GLU A 220 -7.99 2.69 18.12
N THR A 221 -8.49 3.93 18.03
CA THR A 221 -8.55 4.66 16.76
C THR A 221 -8.14 6.11 16.96
N LYS A 222 -7.27 6.61 16.09
CA LYS A 222 -6.86 8.02 16.06
C LYS A 222 -6.83 8.57 14.64
N ILE A 223 -7.11 9.86 14.50
CA ILE A 223 -7.03 10.58 13.23
C ILE A 223 -5.79 11.46 13.28
N VAL A 224 -4.93 11.33 12.27
CA VAL A 224 -3.71 12.12 12.10
C VAL A 224 -3.95 13.09 10.94
N GLU A 225 -3.99 14.39 11.24
CA GLU A 225 -4.28 15.44 10.25
C GLU A 225 -3.01 16.04 9.62
N ASP A 226 -1.87 15.98 10.32
CA ASP A 226 -0.61 16.61 9.92
C ASP A 226 0.57 15.68 10.26
N ALA A 227 0.55 14.45 9.74
CA ALA A 227 1.57 13.43 10.02
C ALA A 227 3.01 13.91 9.71
N ASP A 228 3.16 14.85 8.77
CA ASP A 228 4.45 15.34 8.30
C ASP A 228 5.06 16.45 9.18
N LYS A 229 4.27 17.09 10.06
CA LYS A 229 4.75 18.27 10.82
C LYS A 229 5.52 17.92 12.09
N GLU A 230 5.36 16.72 12.64
CA GLU A 230 5.75 16.46 14.03
C GLU A 230 7.15 15.85 14.23
N MET A 231 7.83 15.38 13.18
CA MET A 231 9.13 14.69 13.32
C MET A 231 10.26 15.38 12.55
N THR A 232 10.89 16.35 13.19
CA THR A 232 12.02 17.11 12.61
C THR A 232 13.20 16.20 12.29
N ASP A 233 13.49 15.22 13.14
CA ASP A 233 14.55 14.23 12.94
C ASP A 233 14.26 13.27 11.76
N ALA A 234 13.01 12.85 11.58
CA ALA A 234 12.60 12.09 10.40
C ALA A 234 12.88 12.87 9.11
N LYS A 235 12.53 14.17 9.09
CA LYS A 235 12.80 15.05 7.96
C LYS A 235 14.30 15.22 7.67
N ILE A 236 15.12 15.32 8.71
CA ILE A 236 16.58 15.38 8.57
C ILE A 236 17.12 14.09 7.97
N LEU A 237 16.72 12.93 8.49
CA LEU A 237 17.18 11.64 7.95
C LEU A 237 16.71 11.43 6.50
N ALA A 238 15.47 11.81 6.16
CA ALA A 238 15.01 11.77 4.77
C ALA A 238 15.87 12.64 3.85
N GLY A 239 16.28 13.84 4.29
CA GLY A 239 17.20 14.70 3.55
C GLY A 239 18.59 14.08 3.36
N ILE A 240 19.13 13.46 4.41
CA ILE A 240 20.41 12.74 4.33
C ILE A 240 20.32 11.59 3.32
N LEU A 241 19.24 10.80 3.36
CA LEU A 241 18.99 9.73 2.40
C LEU A 241 18.86 10.28 0.97
N ASP A 242 18.19 11.41 0.78
CA ASP A 242 18.08 12.06 -0.53
C ASP A 242 19.45 12.46 -1.10
N ASP A 243 20.32 13.02 -0.28
CA ASP A 243 21.67 13.47 -0.68
C ASP A 243 22.60 12.29 -0.97
N LEU A 244 22.57 11.25 -0.12
CA LEU A 244 23.34 10.02 -0.32
C LEU A 244 22.93 9.32 -1.63
N MET A 245 21.63 9.25 -1.91
CA MET A 245 21.11 8.59 -3.12
C MET A 245 21.31 9.42 -4.39
N GLN A 246 21.60 10.71 -4.26
CA GLN A 246 21.90 11.58 -5.41
C GLN A 246 23.38 11.50 -5.82
N THR A 247 24.28 11.23 -4.87
CA THR A 247 25.74 11.25 -5.07
C THR A 247 26.37 9.87 -5.17
N SER A 248 25.62 8.79 -4.92
CA SER A 248 26.14 7.43 -4.90
C SER A 248 26.12 6.74 -6.28
N MET A 249 27.00 5.74 -6.41
CA MET A 249 27.01 4.74 -7.47
C MET A 249 27.15 5.28 -8.90
N ASP A 250 27.94 6.34 -9.10
CA ASP A 250 28.21 6.96 -10.42
C ASP A 250 26.95 7.30 -11.23
N GLY A 251 25.82 7.53 -10.54
CA GLY A 251 24.53 7.81 -11.15
C GLY A 251 23.85 6.59 -11.80
N LYS A 252 24.29 5.36 -11.50
CA LYS A 252 23.62 4.10 -11.89
C LYS A 252 22.24 3.98 -11.27
N PHE A 253 22.14 4.29 -9.98
CA PHE A 253 20.88 4.39 -9.26
C PHE A 253 20.52 5.85 -9.06
N ARG A 254 19.40 6.30 -9.64
CA ARG A 254 18.94 7.68 -9.50
C ARG A 254 17.63 7.74 -8.78
N ARG A 255 17.56 8.56 -7.74
CA ARG A 255 16.30 8.85 -7.07
C ARG A 255 15.31 9.55 -8.03
N ARG A 256 14.07 9.07 -8.07
CA ARG A 256 12.98 9.61 -8.89
C ARG A 256 12.18 10.71 -8.17
N SER A 257 12.03 10.60 -6.85
CA SER A 257 11.22 11.51 -6.03
C SER A 257 11.81 11.64 -4.63
N LYS A 258 11.49 12.70 -3.88
CA LYS A 258 12.07 12.90 -2.54
C LYS A 258 11.67 11.75 -1.63
N THR A 259 12.57 11.36 -0.72
CA THR A 259 12.28 10.35 0.28
C THR A 259 11.11 10.82 1.12
N ASN A 260 10.01 10.08 1.07
CA ASN A 260 8.88 10.31 1.96
C ASN A 260 9.05 9.46 3.22
N TRP A 261 8.33 9.84 4.27
CA TRP A 261 8.32 9.06 5.49
C TRP A 261 6.94 9.00 6.11
N THR A 262 6.72 8.03 6.98
CA THR A 262 5.48 7.84 7.72
C THR A 262 5.77 7.16 9.05
N TYR A 263 5.28 7.75 10.12
CA TYR A 263 5.36 7.18 11.45
C TYR A 263 4.13 6.31 11.76
N PHE A 264 4.40 5.13 12.32
CA PHE A 264 3.41 4.18 12.78
C PHE A 264 3.63 3.95 14.26
N ASP A 265 2.69 4.39 15.07
CA ASP A 265 2.80 4.36 16.52
C ASP A 265 2.95 2.93 17.06
N GLY A 266 4.02 2.66 17.78
CA GLY A 266 4.40 1.36 18.33
C GLY A 266 5.04 0.41 17.31
N PHE A 267 5.28 0.87 16.08
CA PHE A 267 5.99 0.12 15.03
C PHE A 267 7.25 0.84 14.58
N GLY A 268 7.16 2.16 14.44
CA GLY A 268 8.27 3.05 14.16
C GLY A 268 8.13 3.86 12.88
N LEU A 269 9.27 4.20 12.28
CA LEU A 269 9.35 5.18 11.19
C LEU A 269 9.70 4.49 9.89
N MET A 270 8.84 4.66 8.88
CA MET A 270 9.03 4.10 7.56
C MET A 270 9.44 5.17 6.57
N PHE A 271 10.56 4.98 5.88
CA PHE A 271 11.01 5.77 4.74
C PHE A 271 10.71 5.02 3.44
N ASN A 272 10.18 5.71 2.43
CA ASN A 272 10.10 5.15 1.09
C ASN A 272 10.92 5.97 0.10
N ILE A 273 11.82 5.27 -0.58
CA ILE A 273 12.75 5.80 -1.58
C ILE A 273 12.33 5.22 -2.92
N GLN A 274 12.03 6.10 -3.88
CA GLN A 274 11.77 5.68 -5.26
C GLN A 274 13.02 5.92 -6.09
N MET A 275 13.55 4.85 -6.65
CA MET A 275 14.69 4.87 -7.55
C MET A 275 14.20 4.69 -8.99
N SER A 276 15.10 5.06 -9.90
CA SER A 276 14.99 4.91 -11.33
C SER A 276 16.37 4.54 -11.85
N THR A 277 16.40 3.71 -12.89
CA THR A 277 17.62 3.44 -13.64
C THR A 277 17.80 4.56 -14.68
N SER A 278 19.04 4.88 -15.02
CA SER A 278 19.38 5.91 -16.02
C SER A 278 18.84 5.60 -17.43
N SER A 279 18.41 4.36 -17.71
CA SER A 279 17.90 3.89 -19.00
C SER A 279 16.47 4.27 -19.35
N SER A 280 15.96 5.44 -18.93
CA SER A 280 14.69 5.90 -19.50
C SER A 280 14.90 6.40 -20.92
N THR A 281 15.20 5.49 -21.86
CA THR A 281 14.77 5.65 -23.25
C THR A 281 13.28 5.86 -23.16
N SER A 282 12.88 7.11 -23.26
CA SER A 282 11.50 7.51 -23.10
C SER A 282 10.71 6.82 -24.20
N GLU A 283 10.00 5.74 -23.88
CA GLU A 283 8.96 5.23 -24.76
C GLU A 283 7.91 6.33 -24.88
N MET A 284 8.10 7.21 -25.87
CA MET A 284 7.15 8.26 -26.16
C MET A 284 5.94 7.60 -26.80
N ILE A 285 4.92 7.32 -25.99
CA ILE A 285 3.62 6.89 -26.50
C ILE A 285 2.96 8.11 -27.13
N ILE A 286 3.12 8.28 -28.44
CA ILE A 286 2.46 9.35 -29.20
C ILE A 286 1.00 8.93 -29.44
N TYR A 287 0.06 9.64 -28.81
CA TYR A 287 -1.36 9.50 -29.10
C TYR A 287 -1.69 10.26 -30.38
N SER A 288 -1.75 9.54 -31.50
CA SER A 288 -2.35 10.05 -32.75
C SER A 288 -3.85 9.72 -32.73
N GLN A 289 -4.70 10.70 -33.10
CA GLN A 289 -6.16 10.66 -32.94
C GLN A 289 -6.89 9.54 -33.72
N SER A 290 -6.19 8.73 -34.53
CA SER A 290 -6.85 7.74 -35.41
C SER A 290 -6.20 6.36 -35.45
N ALA A 291 -5.07 6.13 -34.76
CA ALA A 291 -4.50 4.78 -34.62
C ALA A 291 -3.56 4.68 -33.42
N ARG A 292 -3.73 3.65 -32.59
CA ARG A 292 -2.75 3.26 -31.58
C ARG A 292 -1.57 2.59 -32.29
N THR A 293 -0.57 3.36 -32.68
CA THR A 293 0.70 2.80 -33.18
C THR A 293 1.72 2.88 -32.05
N ILE A 294 2.03 1.73 -31.44
CA ILE A 294 3.19 1.60 -30.56
C ILE A 294 4.37 1.29 -31.47
N THR A 295 5.15 2.31 -31.83
CA THR A 295 6.40 2.10 -32.56
C THR A 295 7.46 1.71 -31.54
N ARG A 296 7.62 0.41 -31.28
CA ARG A 296 8.81 -0.10 -30.59
C ARG A 296 9.90 -0.17 -31.64
N THR A 297 10.81 0.80 -31.63
CA THR A 297 12.03 0.72 -32.42
C THR A 297 12.90 -0.34 -31.74
N GLU A 298 12.78 -1.60 -32.18
CA GLU A 298 13.69 -2.68 -31.80
C GLU A 298 15.02 -2.43 -32.52
N ASP A 299 15.77 -1.44 -32.05
CA ASP A 299 17.13 -1.22 -32.50
C ASP A 299 18.07 -2.13 -31.70
N SER A 300 18.83 -2.97 -32.41
CA SER A 300 19.71 -3.97 -31.79
C SER A 300 20.81 -3.36 -30.92
N GLU A 301 21.14 -2.08 -31.14
CA GLU A 301 22.11 -1.34 -30.32
C GLU A 301 21.51 -0.97 -28.96
N VAL A 302 20.25 -0.54 -28.92
CA VAL A 302 19.54 -0.16 -27.68
C VAL A 302 19.37 -1.36 -26.74
N GLU A 303 19.13 -2.56 -27.29
CA GLU A 303 19.00 -3.76 -26.45
C GLU A 303 20.34 -4.15 -25.82
N LYS A 304 21.46 -4.02 -26.55
CA LYS A 304 22.80 -4.27 -26.00
C LYS A 304 23.17 -3.27 -24.91
N GLU A 305 22.94 -1.97 -25.14
CA GLU A 305 23.15 -0.94 -24.12
C GLU A 305 22.33 -1.22 -22.86
N ARG A 306 21.10 -1.73 -23.03
CA ARG A 306 20.24 -2.12 -21.93
C ARG A 306 20.78 -3.32 -21.17
N GLU A 307 21.23 -4.38 -21.86
CA GLU A 307 21.82 -5.58 -21.24
C GLU A 307 23.10 -5.22 -20.46
N GLU A 308 23.97 -4.40 -21.03
CA GLU A 308 25.20 -3.91 -20.38
C GLU A 308 24.86 -3.11 -19.11
N LEU A 309 23.92 -2.16 -19.19
CA LEU A 309 23.49 -1.41 -18.01
C LEU A 309 22.89 -2.32 -16.94
N MET A 310 22.05 -3.30 -17.30
CA MET A 310 21.47 -4.23 -16.31
C MET A 310 22.55 -5.02 -15.60
N LYS A 311 23.59 -5.46 -16.32
CA LYS A 311 24.74 -6.13 -15.73
C LYS A 311 25.51 -5.21 -14.78
N GLU A 312 25.75 -3.95 -15.16
CA GLU A 312 26.39 -2.97 -14.29
C GLU A 312 25.60 -2.68 -13.01
N LEU A 313 24.25 -2.67 -13.11
CA LEU A 313 23.36 -2.50 -11.97
C LEU A 313 23.37 -3.73 -11.05
N GLU A 314 23.36 -4.94 -11.62
CA GLU A 314 23.48 -6.18 -10.87
C GLU A 314 24.81 -6.26 -10.11
N GLU A 315 25.91 -5.81 -10.72
CA GLU A 315 27.24 -5.76 -10.11
C GLU A 315 27.34 -4.69 -9.01
N ALA A 316 26.69 -3.53 -9.18
CA ALA A 316 26.69 -2.44 -8.20
C ALA A 316 25.67 -2.62 -7.05
N TYR A 317 24.71 -3.53 -7.20
CA TYR A 317 23.64 -3.73 -6.22
C TYR A 317 24.12 -4.16 -4.82
N PRO A 318 25.09 -5.08 -4.66
CA PRO A 318 25.61 -5.43 -3.34
C PRO A 318 26.21 -4.24 -2.59
N ASP A 319 26.97 -3.40 -3.28
CA ASP A 319 27.57 -2.20 -2.70
C ASP A 319 26.49 -1.17 -2.33
N PHE A 320 25.45 -1.04 -3.15
CA PHE A 320 24.26 -0.23 -2.81
C PHE A 320 23.56 -0.73 -1.55
N GLU A 321 23.35 -2.04 -1.44
CA GLU A 321 22.71 -2.64 -0.27
C GLU A 321 23.54 -2.40 1.00
N ASP A 322 24.86 -2.59 0.94
CA ASP A 322 25.76 -2.37 2.08
C ASP A 322 25.85 -0.90 2.49
N MET A 323 26.02 -0.01 1.51
CA MET A 323 25.98 1.44 1.71
C MET A 323 24.68 1.84 2.42
N LEU A 324 23.53 1.36 1.96
CA LEU A 324 22.25 1.72 2.58
C LEU A 324 22.16 1.22 4.03
N LYS A 325 22.56 -0.03 4.30
CA LYS A 325 22.61 -0.57 5.69
C LYS A 325 23.47 0.31 6.59
N GLU A 326 24.67 0.65 6.13
CA GLU A 326 25.61 1.47 6.88
C GLU A 326 25.01 2.83 7.24
N ASN A 327 24.47 3.52 6.23
CA ASN A 327 23.94 4.85 6.41
C ASN A 327 22.69 4.87 7.30
N ILE A 328 21.81 3.88 7.21
CA ILE A 328 20.66 3.76 8.11
C ILE A 328 21.14 3.59 9.56
N VAL A 329 22.15 2.78 9.82
CA VAL A 329 22.68 2.58 11.19
C VAL A 329 23.39 3.84 11.69
N GLN A 330 24.24 4.45 10.87
CA GLN A 330 25.02 5.64 11.25
C GLN A 330 24.16 6.88 11.49
N TYR A 331 23.18 7.14 10.62
CA TYR A 331 22.32 8.31 10.69
C TYR A 331 21.01 8.06 11.44
N GLY A 332 20.57 6.81 11.56
CA GLY A 332 19.38 6.44 12.32
C GLY A 332 19.46 6.79 13.81
N ARG A 333 20.67 6.94 14.37
CA ARG A 333 20.88 7.45 15.74
C ARG A 333 20.34 8.87 15.97
N THR A 334 20.07 9.62 14.89
CA THR A 334 19.49 10.96 14.99
C THR A 334 17.98 10.93 15.26
N LEU A 335 17.32 9.78 15.07
CA LEU A 335 15.89 9.57 15.32
C LEU A 335 15.63 9.43 16.83
N ARG A 336 15.49 10.56 17.52
CA ARG A 336 15.23 10.61 18.96
C ARG A 336 13.75 10.47 19.30
N SER A 337 12.89 10.80 18.35
CA SER A 337 11.43 10.65 18.45
C SER A 337 10.97 9.19 18.44
N LEU A 338 11.82 8.26 17.98
CA LEU A 338 11.53 6.83 17.88
C LEU A 338 11.69 6.12 19.23
N GLY A 339 10.67 5.37 19.63
CA GLY A 339 10.64 4.59 20.87
C GLY A 339 11.58 3.38 20.87
N ALA A 340 11.92 2.87 22.05
CA ALA A 340 12.90 1.79 22.22
C ALA A 340 12.45 0.43 21.61
N GLY A 341 11.14 0.19 21.51
CA GLY A 341 10.56 -1.01 20.91
C GLY A 341 10.22 -0.86 19.42
N GLU A 342 10.51 0.29 18.84
CA GLU A 342 10.15 0.61 17.45
C GLU A 342 11.32 0.36 16.49
N SER A 343 11.05 0.39 15.19
CA SER A 343 12.02 0.12 14.14
C SER A 343 12.09 1.23 13.09
N VAL A 344 13.24 1.36 12.46
CA VAL A 344 13.40 2.12 11.22
C VAL A 344 13.14 1.16 10.06
N ILE A 345 12.15 1.46 9.24
CA ILE A 345 11.76 0.68 8.08
C ILE A 345 12.17 1.48 6.84
N VAL A 346 12.94 0.88 5.93
CA VAL A 346 13.34 1.55 4.68
C VAL A 346 12.89 0.69 3.51
N ASN A 347 11.99 1.24 2.70
CA ASN A 347 11.55 0.66 1.45
C ASN A 347 12.25 1.37 0.29
N VAL A 348 12.90 0.62 -0.59
CA VAL A 348 13.48 1.13 -1.83
C VAL A 348 12.81 0.43 -3.01
N ASP A 349 12.19 1.19 -3.90
CA ASP A 349 11.58 0.68 -5.14
C ASP A 349 12.45 1.08 -6.34
N PHE A 350 13.00 0.09 -7.05
CA PHE A 350 13.83 0.30 -8.24
C PHE A 350 13.00 0.52 -9.52
N GLY A 351 11.68 0.44 -9.41
CA GLY A 351 10.76 0.68 -10.52
C GLY A 351 10.71 -0.49 -11.51
N SER A 352 10.05 -0.25 -12.66
CA SER A 352 9.89 -1.27 -13.71
C SER A 352 11.12 -1.47 -14.58
N GLY A 353 12.14 -0.60 -14.47
CA GLY A 353 13.35 -0.66 -15.30
C GLY A 353 14.12 -1.97 -15.09
N VAL A 354 14.14 -2.47 -13.86
CA VAL A 354 14.90 -3.67 -13.46
C VAL A 354 14.13 -4.99 -13.62
N ARG A 355 12.94 -4.97 -14.25
CA ARG A 355 12.06 -6.16 -14.34
C ARG A 355 12.74 -7.37 -14.99
N ASP A 356 13.60 -7.12 -15.96
CA ASP A 356 14.26 -8.17 -16.75
C ASP A 356 15.66 -8.52 -16.17
N SER A 357 15.99 -8.02 -14.98
CA SER A 357 17.26 -8.29 -14.29
C SER A 357 17.07 -9.28 -13.13
N LYS A 358 18.18 -9.78 -12.59
CA LYS A 358 18.20 -10.58 -11.35
C LYS A 358 17.99 -9.73 -10.09
N MET A 359 18.02 -8.41 -10.23
CA MET A 359 17.82 -7.51 -9.09
C MET A 359 16.39 -7.61 -8.58
N PRO A 360 16.19 -7.49 -7.26
CA PRO A 360 14.84 -7.32 -6.75
C PRO A 360 14.24 -6.00 -7.25
N ARG A 361 12.95 -6.03 -7.57
CA ARG A 361 12.20 -4.81 -7.90
C ARG A 361 12.16 -3.83 -6.73
N SER A 362 12.09 -4.35 -5.50
CA SER A 362 12.20 -3.53 -4.30
C SER A 362 12.87 -4.27 -3.17
N ILE A 363 13.44 -3.52 -2.24
CA ILE A 363 13.97 -4.04 -0.99
C ILE A 363 13.30 -3.36 0.18
N ARG A 364 13.11 -4.12 1.26
CA ARG A 364 12.66 -3.61 2.54
C ARG A 364 13.67 -3.99 3.60
N MET A 365 14.19 -2.99 4.31
CA MET A 365 15.05 -3.17 5.47
C MET A 365 14.28 -2.79 6.73
N VAL A 366 14.38 -3.61 7.78
CA VAL A 366 13.85 -3.30 9.11
C VAL A 366 15.00 -3.33 10.10
N VAL A 367 15.24 -2.19 10.74
CA VAL A 367 16.32 -2.00 11.72
C VAL A 367 15.72 -1.65 13.08
N PRO A 368 15.80 -2.54 14.09
CA PRO A 368 15.33 -2.24 15.44
C PRO A 368 16.06 -1.02 16.01
N LYS A 369 15.32 -0.10 16.63
CA LYS A 369 15.90 1.09 17.28
C LYS A 369 16.89 0.71 18.38
N SER A 370 16.62 -0.38 19.09
CA SER A 370 17.52 -0.94 20.10
C SER A 370 18.90 -1.30 19.54
N SER A 371 18.99 -1.82 18.30
CA SER A 371 20.27 -2.13 17.65
C SER A 371 21.02 -0.88 17.22
N ILE A 372 20.31 0.14 16.71
CA ILE A 372 20.89 1.46 16.40
C ILE A 372 21.45 2.12 17.67
N ASP A 373 20.71 2.06 18.78
CA ASP A 373 21.14 2.62 20.06
C ASP A 373 22.32 1.86 20.68
N ALA A 374 22.36 0.54 20.54
CA ALA A 374 23.49 -0.27 20.97
C ALA A 374 24.76 0.11 20.19
N TYR A 375 24.65 0.34 18.88
CA TYR A 375 25.75 0.86 18.07
C TYR A 375 26.17 2.28 18.52
N ALA A 376 25.22 3.19 18.71
CA ALA A 376 25.50 4.56 19.15
C ALA A 376 26.21 4.61 20.51
N LYS A 377 25.98 3.63 21.38
CA LYS A 377 26.64 3.47 22.70
C LYS A 377 27.95 2.69 22.65
N GLY A 378 28.38 2.22 21.47
CA GLY A 378 29.57 1.38 21.31
C GLY A 378 29.42 -0.05 21.84
N GLN A 379 28.19 -0.50 22.13
CA GLN A 379 27.91 -1.86 22.61
C GLN A 379 27.90 -2.89 21.49
N LYS A 380 27.60 -2.46 20.27
CA LYS A 380 27.70 -3.27 19.04
C LYS A 380 28.54 -2.53 18.01
N SER A 381 29.31 -3.29 17.24
CA SER A 381 29.98 -2.79 16.04
C SER A 381 28.98 -2.62 14.89
N LEU A 382 29.34 -1.80 13.89
CA LEU A 382 28.54 -1.61 12.69
C LEU A 382 28.22 -2.95 12.00
N GLU A 383 29.23 -3.80 11.86
CA GLU A 383 29.10 -5.12 11.22
C GLU A 383 28.14 -6.07 11.96
N GLN A 384 28.11 -6.00 13.30
CA GLN A 384 27.14 -6.76 14.09
C GLN A 384 25.72 -6.27 13.82
N VAL A 385 25.51 -4.95 13.76
CA VAL A 385 24.18 -4.40 13.48
C VAL A 385 23.75 -4.69 12.05
N LYS A 386 24.64 -4.55 11.04
CA LYS A 386 24.36 -4.86 9.63
C LYS A 386 23.80 -6.28 9.45
N LYS A 387 24.26 -7.26 10.26
CA LYS A 387 23.79 -8.66 10.24
C LYS A 387 22.44 -8.88 10.90
N GLU A 388 22.00 -7.98 11.77
CA GLU A 388 20.70 -8.04 12.44
C GLU A 388 19.58 -7.37 11.64
N ILE A 389 19.93 -6.64 10.57
CA ILE A 389 18.95 -6.00 9.70
C ILE A 389 18.15 -7.08 8.96
N ASP A 390 16.84 -7.11 9.17
CA ASP A 390 15.94 -7.95 8.40
C ASP A 390 15.76 -7.34 7.01
N ILE A 391 16.08 -8.10 5.97
CA ILE A 391 16.02 -7.66 4.58
C ILE A 391 15.14 -8.60 3.77
N LYS A 392 14.08 -8.01 3.21
CA LYS A 392 13.21 -8.69 2.26
C LYS A 392 13.47 -8.16 0.86
N LYS A 393 13.83 -9.07 -0.05
CA LYS A 393 14.02 -8.80 -1.48
C LYS A 393 12.73 -9.18 -2.20
N LEU A 394 12.08 -8.21 -2.81
CA LEU A 394 10.73 -8.38 -3.35
C LEU A 394 10.80 -8.27 -4.88
N GLN A 395 10.33 -9.32 -5.57
CA GLN A 395 10.57 -9.55 -7.00
C GLN A 395 9.36 -9.16 -7.86
N GLY A 396 8.14 -9.42 -7.40
CA GLY A 396 6.93 -9.20 -8.20
C GLY A 396 5.99 -8.16 -7.59
N SER A 397 5.40 -7.30 -8.44
CA SER A 397 4.25 -6.50 -8.03
C SER A 397 2.95 -7.15 -8.42
N ALA A 398 2.20 -7.69 -7.45
CA ALA A 398 0.80 -8.00 -7.69
C ALA A 398 0.03 -6.66 -7.78
N GLY A 399 -0.12 -6.15 -9.00
CA GLY A 399 -1.09 -5.10 -9.32
C GLY A 399 -0.56 -3.75 -9.82
N SER A 400 0.74 -3.49 -9.87
CA SER A 400 1.27 -2.23 -10.44
C SER A 400 1.44 -2.33 -11.96
N SER A 401 0.33 -2.52 -12.68
CA SER A 401 0.27 -2.14 -14.10
C SER A 401 0.10 -0.62 -14.19
N SER A 402 1.19 0.08 -14.51
CA SER A 402 1.20 1.32 -15.31
C SER A 402 0.39 2.56 -14.87
N THR A 403 -0.23 2.59 -13.69
CA THR A 403 -0.88 3.82 -13.17
C THR A 403 -0.24 4.31 -11.88
N PHE A 404 1.09 4.49 -11.87
CA PHE A 404 1.68 5.61 -11.13
C PHE A 404 1.42 6.90 -11.92
N ILE A 405 0.15 7.26 -12.11
CA ILE A 405 -0.20 8.61 -12.52
C ILE A 405 0.08 9.48 -11.30
N TYR A 406 1.21 10.16 -11.32
CA TYR A 406 1.42 11.55 -10.90
C TYR A 406 0.66 12.10 -9.69
N ASN A 407 0.32 11.28 -8.70
CA ASN A 407 -0.10 11.77 -7.39
C ASN A 407 1.09 11.57 -6.46
N GLY A 408 1.88 12.64 -6.28
CA GLY A 408 2.99 12.73 -5.31
C GLY A 408 2.49 12.64 -3.86
N SER A 409 1.79 11.56 -3.53
CA SER A 409 0.82 11.51 -2.44
C SER A 409 0.52 10.11 -1.92
N SER A 410 0.70 9.03 -2.69
CA SER A 410 0.46 7.69 -2.15
C SER A 410 1.72 7.22 -1.42
N ASN A 411 1.79 7.49 -0.12
CA ASN A 411 2.82 7.02 0.83
C ASN A 411 2.74 5.51 1.10
N PHE A 412 2.20 4.72 0.17
CA PHE A 412 1.87 3.32 0.41
C PHE A 412 2.98 2.40 -0.07
N PHE A 413 3.13 1.30 0.68
CA PHE A 413 4.01 0.19 0.34
C PHE A 413 3.91 -0.13 -1.15
N PRO A 414 5.04 -0.29 -1.86
CA PRO A 414 4.96 -0.94 -3.15
C PRO A 414 4.34 -2.33 -2.89
N ALA A 415 3.31 -2.67 -3.65
CA ALA A 415 2.70 -3.99 -3.63
C ALA A 415 3.74 -4.97 -4.12
N VAL A 416 4.55 -5.53 -3.24
CA VAL A 416 5.63 -6.43 -3.64
C VAL A 416 5.74 -7.55 -2.63
N TYR A 417 5.77 -8.77 -3.15
CA TYR A 417 5.89 -9.98 -2.37
C TYR A 417 7.18 -10.69 -2.77
N GLU A 418 7.62 -11.60 -1.92
CA GLU A 418 8.66 -12.57 -2.27
C GLU A 418 8.05 -13.48 -3.36
N THR A 419 8.34 -13.19 -4.62
CA THR A 419 7.99 -14.11 -5.72
C THR A 419 9.20 -14.97 -6.02
N VAL A 420 8.99 -16.27 -6.15
CA VAL A 420 9.95 -17.19 -6.77
C VAL A 420 10.38 -16.57 -8.11
N PRO A 421 11.67 -16.62 -8.49
CA PRO A 421 12.15 -16.08 -9.77
C PRO A 421 11.22 -16.51 -10.91
N GLU A 422 10.76 -15.53 -11.71
CA GLU A 422 9.91 -15.82 -12.86
C GLU A 422 10.66 -16.77 -13.80
N PRO A 423 10.02 -17.85 -14.30
CA PRO A 423 10.60 -18.60 -15.40
C PRO A 423 10.80 -17.66 -16.60
N PRO A 424 11.84 -17.85 -17.42
CA PRO A 424 12.11 -16.98 -18.56
C PRO A 424 10.85 -16.86 -19.42
N ALA A 425 10.49 -15.62 -19.78
CA ALA A 425 9.29 -15.34 -20.55
C ALA A 425 9.28 -16.22 -21.81
N ALA A 426 8.21 -17.01 -21.99
CA ALA A 426 8.06 -17.83 -23.18
C ALA A 426 8.10 -16.92 -24.43
N PRO A 427 8.81 -17.31 -25.50
CA PRO A 427 8.95 -16.48 -26.68
C PRO A 427 7.58 -16.16 -27.27
N VAL A 428 7.24 -14.87 -27.31
CA VAL A 428 6.00 -14.39 -27.93
C VAL A 428 6.16 -14.45 -29.45
N ILE A 429 5.56 -15.47 -30.08
CA ILE A 429 5.49 -15.55 -31.55
C ILE A 429 4.50 -14.48 -32.04
N LYS A 430 5.01 -13.30 -32.43
CA LYS A 430 4.21 -12.22 -33.02
C LYS A 430 3.98 -12.50 -34.51
N GLY A 431 2.78 -12.97 -34.86
CA GLY A 431 2.35 -13.07 -36.26
C GLY A 431 1.95 -11.69 -36.80
N THR A 432 2.59 -11.23 -37.88
CA THR A 432 2.16 -10.02 -38.59
C THR A 432 1.06 -10.37 -39.60
N SER A 433 -0.19 -10.04 -39.28
CA SER A 433 -1.30 -10.12 -40.25
C SER A 433 -1.15 -8.99 -41.27
N ARG A 434 -0.50 -9.27 -42.42
CA ARG A 434 -0.56 -8.38 -43.59
C ARG A 434 -1.95 -8.46 -44.21
N SER A 435 -2.78 -7.45 -43.93
CA SER A 435 -4.00 -7.18 -44.72
C SER A 435 -3.61 -6.90 -46.17
N ARG A 436 -3.98 -7.81 -47.08
CA ARG A 436 -3.91 -7.58 -48.53
C ARG A 436 -5.02 -6.60 -48.92
N SER A 437 -4.63 -5.36 -49.21
CA SER A 437 -5.47 -4.42 -49.95
C SER A 437 -5.85 -5.02 -51.31
N ARG A 438 -7.15 -5.21 -51.54
CA ARG A 438 -7.70 -5.52 -52.87
C ARG A 438 -7.71 -4.22 -53.68
N SER A 439 -6.88 -4.12 -54.71
CA SER A 439 -7.05 -3.12 -55.76
C SER A 439 -8.25 -3.52 -56.62
N ASN A 440 -9.28 -2.68 -56.67
CA ASN A 440 -10.32 -2.80 -57.69
C ASN A 440 -9.75 -2.37 -59.04
N ARG A 441 -10.05 -3.17 -60.07
CA ARG A 441 -9.87 -2.87 -61.48
C ARG A 441 -11.24 -2.75 -62.11
#